data_AF-A0A4R8VBB2-F1
#
_entry.id   AF-A0A4R8VBB2-F1
#
_cell.length_a   1.000
_cell.length_b   1.000
_cell.length_c   1.000
_cell.angle_alpha   90.00
_cell.angle_beta   90.00
_cell.angle_gamma   90.00
#
_symmetry.space_group_name_H-M   'P 1'
#
loop_
_entity.id
_entity.type
_entity.pdbx_description
1 polymer ?
#
loop_
_entity_poly.entity_id
_entity_poly.type
_entity_poly.pdbx_seq_one_letter_code
_entity_poly.pdbx_strand_id
1 'polypeptide(L)'
;MKRSAFLIAVFTAVLTLVLPFVGGSGPSLFGTVSAANAGQQTLLPIFASAPQAVTTTSASVEVANLSEAAIAAQAKTRAAQLTKDSEHLAQKPVPKPVVKVSAADRASGTAARRAAVEASGGSCPSAVSGTVPGAPGRTSAGGVAGTTSADLASFALTYNAIRVANCLKPIALSHFRYDSCMETRLFWMAEDPSTDPNSAWGHIGSTRSDGVPSVGCDGNLAGGYGNTGATVATKWWNSLPHRASLYRPTYTGSVSGVCIYFAMTHGGIPNEPYSFTRAASRWGGC
;
A
#
# COMPACT_ATOMS: atom_id res chain seq x y z
N MET A 1 -4.48 41.59 -37.83
CA MET A 1 -3.92 41.93 -36.50
C MET A 1 -4.84 42.86 -35.69
N LYS A 2 -6.10 42.45 -35.44
CA LYS A 2 -7.08 43.26 -34.65
C LYS A 2 -7.98 42.41 -33.74
N ARG A 3 -7.67 41.12 -33.53
CA ARG A 3 -8.48 40.19 -32.72
C ARG A 3 -7.83 39.81 -31.38
N SER A 4 -6.57 40.17 -31.16
CA SER A 4 -5.82 39.84 -29.94
C SER A 4 -5.97 40.89 -28.82
N ALA A 5 -6.51 42.07 -29.12
CA ALA A 5 -6.66 43.16 -28.14
C ALA A 5 -7.94 43.05 -27.29
N PHE A 6 -8.93 42.24 -27.71
CA PHE A 6 -10.22 42.15 -27.03
C PHE A 6 -10.23 41.12 -25.88
N LEU A 7 -9.33 40.14 -25.90
CA LEU A 7 -9.27 39.06 -24.89
C LEU A 7 -8.49 39.45 -23.62
N ILE A 8 -7.64 40.47 -23.68
CA ILE A 8 -6.86 40.94 -22.52
C ILE A 8 -7.70 41.86 -21.60
N ALA A 9 -8.74 42.52 -22.14
CA ALA A 9 -9.60 43.41 -21.35
C ALA A 9 -10.61 42.66 -20.45
N VAL A 10 -11.02 41.44 -20.81
CA VAL A 10 -12.01 40.66 -20.04
C VAL A 10 -11.38 39.92 -18.84
N PHE A 11 -10.08 39.61 -18.90
CA PHE A 11 -9.39 38.88 -17.82
C PHE A 11 -9.02 39.76 -16.61
N THR A 12 -9.05 41.08 -16.75
CA THR A 12 -8.64 42.01 -15.67
C THR A 12 -9.82 42.53 -14.83
N ALA A 13 -11.07 42.35 -15.29
CA ALA A 13 -12.26 42.88 -14.60
C ALA A 13 -12.93 41.88 -13.63
N VAL A 14 -12.65 40.58 -13.75
CA VAL A 14 -13.24 39.56 -12.86
C VAL A 14 -12.43 39.35 -11.57
N LEU A 15 -11.15 39.75 -11.55
CA LEU A 15 -10.28 39.58 -10.38
C LEU A 15 -10.40 40.69 -9.31
N THR A 16 -11.14 41.78 -9.56
CA THR A 16 -11.14 42.97 -8.68
C THR A 16 -12.49 43.34 -8.07
N LEU A 17 -13.55 42.53 -8.25
CA LEU A 17 -14.91 42.93 -7.82
C LEU A 17 -15.65 41.94 -6.91
N VAL A 18 -15.07 40.79 -6.57
CA VAL A 18 -15.70 39.84 -5.63
C VAL A 18 -14.68 39.39 -4.57
N LEU A 19 -14.50 40.26 -3.56
CA LEU A 19 -14.25 39.99 -2.12
C LEU A 19 -13.14 40.86 -1.51
N PRO A 20 -13.51 41.90 -0.74
CA PRO A 20 -12.60 42.53 0.19
C PRO A 20 -13.00 42.25 1.67
N PHE A 21 -11.97 41.98 2.49
CA PHE A 21 -11.84 42.13 3.96
C PHE A 21 -12.70 41.31 4.95
N VAL A 22 -12.03 40.45 5.75
CA VAL A 22 -11.84 40.63 7.22
C VAL A 22 -10.50 40.00 7.70
N GLY A 23 -9.64 40.85 8.30
CA GLY A 23 -8.52 40.65 9.27
C GLY A 23 -7.57 39.43 9.16
N GLY A 24 -6.23 39.53 9.11
CA GLY A 24 -5.30 40.60 9.50
C GLY A 24 -4.83 40.49 10.96
N SER A 25 -3.67 39.86 11.21
CA SER A 25 -2.56 40.37 12.05
C SER A 25 -1.50 39.29 12.32
N GLY A 26 -0.22 39.66 12.12
CA GLY A 26 0.98 38.81 12.07
C GLY A 26 1.55 38.29 13.42
N PRO A 27 2.85 37.94 13.46
CA PRO A 27 3.41 36.89 14.33
C PRO A 27 3.98 37.41 15.65
N SER A 28 3.99 36.56 16.69
CA SER A 28 4.79 36.77 17.90
C SER A 28 5.97 35.78 17.95
N LEU A 29 7.15 36.32 17.68
CA LEU A 29 8.42 35.77 18.14
C LEU A 29 8.74 36.42 19.49
N PHE A 30 9.32 35.64 20.40
CA PHE A 30 9.80 35.96 21.75
C PHE A 30 8.78 35.94 22.91
N GLY A 31 9.02 35.00 23.83
CA GLY A 31 8.27 34.83 25.07
C GLY A 31 8.74 33.63 25.89
N THR A 32 10.03 33.58 26.24
CA THR A 32 10.51 32.79 27.38
C THR A 32 10.28 33.59 28.65
N VAL A 33 9.49 33.07 29.60
CA VAL A 33 9.69 33.30 31.03
C VAL A 33 9.25 32.06 31.82
N SER A 34 10.16 31.67 32.69
CA SER A 34 10.08 30.59 33.66
C SER A 34 9.10 30.85 34.81
N ALA A 35 8.82 29.75 35.51
CA ALA A 35 8.52 29.63 36.95
C ALA A 35 7.08 29.86 37.44
N ALA A 36 6.48 28.75 37.87
CA ALA A 36 5.78 28.69 39.15
C ALA A 36 6.15 27.37 39.85
N ASN A 37 7.13 27.47 40.74
CA ASN A 37 7.34 26.52 41.83
C ASN A 37 6.30 26.83 42.92
N ALA A 38 5.46 25.85 43.24
CA ALA A 38 4.84 25.69 44.55
C ALA A 38 4.72 24.16 44.71
N GLY A 39 5.50 23.49 45.56
CA GLY A 39 5.71 23.83 46.97
C GLY A 39 4.67 23.09 47.81
N GLN A 40 4.65 21.75 47.73
CA GLN A 40 4.00 20.93 48.74
C GLN A 40 4.95 19.81 49.16
N GLN A 41 5.66 20.12 50.24
CA GLN A 41 6.38 19.16 51.06
C GLN A 41 5.35 18.22 51.71
N THR A 42 5.45 16.94 51.42
CA THR A 42 5.03 15.88 52.34
C THR A 42 6.22 14.95 52.54
N LEU A 43 6.80 15.07 53.74
CA LEU A 43 7.87 14.25 54.28
C LEU A 43 7.45 12.78 54.29
N LEU A 44 8.19 11.92 53.58
CA LEU A 44 8.18 10.46 53.72
C LEU A 44 9.63 9.93 53.59
N PRO A 45 9.97 8.80 54.24
CA PRO A 45 11.30 8.56 54.81
C PRO A 45 12.41 8.29 53.78
N ILE A 46 13.60 8.80 54.11
CA ILE A 46 14.85 8.65 53.37
C ILE A 46 15.38 7.22 53.57
N PHE A 47 15.37 6.41 52.50
CA PHE A 47 16.25 5.26 52.38
C PHE A 47 17.55 5.70 51.70
N ALA A 48 18.68 5.42 52.35
CA ALA A 48 20.01 5.66 51.82
C ALA A 48 20.32 4.64 50.70
N SER A 49 20.28 5.09 49.45
CA SER A 49 20.90 4.41 48.32
C SER A 49 21.32 5.48 47.31
N ALA A 50 22.62 5.57 47.02
CA ALA A 50 23.15 6.52 46.05
C ALA A 50 22.49 6.33 44.67
N PRO A 51 22.23 7.40 43.88
CA PRO A 51 21.74 7.25 42.53
C PRO A 51 22.84 6.63 41.67
N GLN A 52 22.69 5.35 41.31
CA GLN A 52 23.44 4.78 40.21
C GLN A 52 22.94 5.45 38.91
N ALA A 53 23.89 5.97 38.13
CA ALA A 53 23.60 6.47 36.79
C ALA A 53 22.95 5.35 35.97
N VAL A 54 21.69 5.53 35.58
CA VAL A 54 21.03 4.65 34.63
C VAL A 54 21.66 4.95 33.26
N THR A 55 22.67 4.17 32.90
CA THR A 55 23.06 4.04 31.49
C THR A 55 21.87 3.44 30.75
N THR A 56 21.17 4.27 29.98
CA THR A 56 20.18 3.82 29.00
C THR A 56 20.91 3.08 27.89
N THR A 57 21.19 1.78 28.09
CA THR A 57 21.52 0.91 26.98
C THR A 57 20.27 0.75 26.12
N SER A 58 20.15 1.59 25.09
CA SER A 58 19.23 1.34 23.98
C SER A 58 19.50 -0.07 23.45
N ALA A 59 18.51 -0.96 23.55
CA ALA A 59 18.59 -2.28 22.95
C ALA A 59 18.61 -2.12 21.42
N SER A 60 19.80 -2.00 20.83
CA SER A 60 19.98 -2.06 19.38
C SER A 60 19.51 -3.42 18.88
N VAL A 61 18.49 -3.47 18.04
CA VAL A 61 18.15 -4.69 17.29
C VAL A 61 19.20 -4.85 16.22
N GLU A 62 20.17 -5.74 16.46
CA GLU A 62 21.13 -6.11 15.43
C GLU A 62 20.43 -7.04 14.43
N VAL A 63 20.18 -6.53 13.23
CA VAL A 63 19.67 -7.34 12.12
C VAL A 63 20.85 -8.13 11.57
N ALA A 64 21.20 -9.23 12.24
CA ALA A 64 22.26 -10.10 11.79
C ALA A 64 21.74 -11.01 10.66
N ASN A 65 22.43 -10.98 9.51
CA ASN A 65 22.21 -11.90 8.38
C ASN A 65 22.69 -13.32 8.73
N LEU A 66 22.04 -13.98 9.68
CA LEU A 66 22.40 -15.34 10.08
C LEU A 66 21.57 -16.36 9.29
N SER A 67 22.23 -17.39 8.76
CA SER A 67 21.57 -18.53 8.15
C SER A 67 20.78 -19.33 9.19
N GLU A 68 19.74 -20.07 8.77
CA GLU A 68 18.91 -20.87 9.68
C GLU A 68 19.74 -21.90 10.46
N ALA A 69 20.81 -22.42 9.84
CA ALA A 69 21.80 -23.27 10.49
C ALA A 69 22.62 -22.54 11.58
N ALA A 70 23.00 -21.28 11.35
CA ALA A 70 23.71 -20.47 12.33
C ALA A 70 22.83 -20.11 13.54
N ILE A 71 21.54 -19.84 13.31
CA ILE A 71 20.55 -19.59 14.36
C ILE A 71 20.34 -20.86 15.21
N ALA A 72 20.19 -22.02 14.57
CA ALA A 72 20.04 -23.30 15.27
C ALA A 72 21.29 -23.67 16.08
N ALA A 73 22.49 -23.40 15.54
CA ALA A 73 23.75 -23.64 16.24
C ALA A 73 23.92 -22.72 17.46
N GLN A 74 23.60 -21.42 17.35
CA GLN A 74 23.63 -20.50 18.48
C GLN A 74 22.60 -20.87 19.55
N ALA A 75 21.39 -21.26 19.16
CA ALA A 75 20.36 -21.71 20.09
C ALA A 75 20.80 -22.96 20.86
N LYS A 76 21.44 -23.93 20.18
CA LYS A 76 21.96 -25.15 20.80
C LYS A 76 23.10 -24.88 21.78
N THR A 77 24.08 -24.05 21.40
CA THR A 77 25.19 -23.66 22.27
C THR A 77 24.71 -22.89 23.50
N ARG A 78 23.73 -22.00 23.33
CA ARG A 78 23.20 -21.17 24.42
C ARG A 78 22.25 -21.95 25.34
N ALA A 79 21.49 -22.90 24.82
CA ALA A 79 20.73 -23.86 25.64
C ALA A 79 21.65 -24.71 26.53
N ALA A 80 22.82 -25.13 26.01
CA ALA A 80 23.83 -25.83 26.80
C ALA A 80 24.52 -24.95 27.87
N GLN A 81 24.51 -23.63 27.72
CA GLN A 81 25.02 -22.68 28.72
C GLN A 81 23.98 -22.37 29.82
N LEU A 82 22.69 -22.52 29.54
CA LEU A 82 21.62 -22.32 30.51
C LEU A 82 21.50 -23.49 31.51
N THR A 83 21.98 -24.68 31.16
CA THR A 83 21.97 -25.86 32.05
C THR A 83 23.15 -25.95 33.01
N LYS A 84 24.21 -25.15 32.81
CA LYS A 84 25.44 -25.20 33.61
C LYS A 84 25.55 -24.13 34.69
N ASP A 85 24.74 -23.07 34.60
CA ASP A 85 24.82 -21.91 35.49
C ASP A 85 23.39 -21.47 35.81
N SER A 86 22.86 -22.08 36.87
CA SER A 86 21.50 -21.91 37.37
C SER A 86 21.34 -20.70 38.29
N GLU A 87 22.45 -20.15 38.81
CA GLU A 87 22.44 -19.12 39.85
C GLU A 87 22.42 -17.67 39.31
N HIS A 88 22.72 -17.47 38.02
CA HIS A 88 22.70 -16.14 37.38
C HIS A 88 21.60 -15.97 36.30
N LEU A 89 20.53 -16.77 36.35
CA LEU A 89 19.48 -16.78 35.31
C LEU A 89 18.82 -15.41 35.07
N ALA A 90 18.65 -14.61 36.13
CA ALA A 90 18.01 -13.29 36.06
C ALA A 90 18.91 -12.19 35.45
N GLN A 91 20.21 -12.43 35.29
CA GLN A 91 21.18 -11.49 34.70
C GLN A 91 21.56 -11.86 33.27
N LYS A 92 21.03 -12.98 32.74
CA LYS A 92 21.30 -13.40 31.36
C LYS A 92 20.52 -12.49 30.39
N PRO A 93 21.15 -12.00 29.31
CA PRO A 93 20.46 -11.20 28.30
C PRO A 93 19.21 -11.92 27.81
N VAL A 94 18.05 -11.30 27.99
CA VAL A 94 16.77 -11.84 27.49
C VAL A 94 16.93 -12.06 25.98
N PRO A 95 16.58 -13.25 25.45
CA PRO A 95 16.60 -13.48 24.01
C PRO A 95 15.77 -12.41 23.30
N LYS A 96 16.44 -11.55 22.52
CA LYS A 96 15.74 -10.64 21.61
C LYS A 96 14.92 -11.50 20.65
N PRO A 97 13.60 -11.25 20.48
CA PRO A 97 12.79 -12.01 19.55
C PRO A 97 13.42 -11.95 18.15
N VAL A 98 13.88 -13.09 17.66
CA VAL A 98 14.35 -13.20 16.27
C VAL A 98 13.10 -13.32 15.40
N VAL A 99 12.69 -12.19 14.81
CA VAL A 99 11.57 -12.17 13.86
C VAL A 99 12.00 -12.94 12.61
N LYS A 100 11.38 -14.09 12.34
CA LYS A 100 11.57 -14.80 11.07
C LYS A 100 10.99 -13.95 9.93
N VAL A 101 11.87 -13.30 9.15
CA VAL A 101 11.49 -12.53 7.97
C VAL A 101 11.33 -13.48 6.78
N SER A 102 10.11 -13.62 6.25
CA SER A 102 9.86 -14.47 5.08
C SER A 102 10.64 -13.95 3.86
N ALA A 103 10.88 -14.80 2.86
CA ALA A 103 11.50 -14.37 1.61
C ALA A 103 10.67 -13.26 0.92
N ALA A 104 9.34 -13.30 1.07
CA ALA A 104 8.44 -12.27 0.58
C ALA A 104 8.60 -10.93 1.32
N ASP A 105 8.82 -10.95 2.63
CA ASP A 105 9.08 -9.75 3.45
C ASP A 105 10.44 -9.11 3.14
N ARG A 106 11.44 -9.95 2.83
CA ARG A 106 12.76 -9.50 2.35
C ARG A 106 12.66 -8.85 0.97
N ALA A 107 11.95 -9.49 0.04
CA ALA A 107 11.78 -8.97 -1.32
C ALA A 107 10.89 -7.72 -1.38
N SER A 108 9.97 -7.55 -0.43
CA SER A 108 9.07 -6.39 -0.38
C SER A 108 9.65 -5.20 0.38
N GLY A 109 10.67 -5.41 1.23
CA GLY A 109 11.22 -4.38 2.13
C GLY A 109 10.39 -4.12 3.39
N THR A 110 9.47 -5.02 3.75
CA THR A 110 8.53 -4.80 4.87
C THR A 110 9.24 -4.74 6.22
N ALA A 111 10.21 -5.61 6.46
CA ALA A 111 10.99 -5.59 7.70
C ALA A 111 11.71 -4.25 7.90
N ALA A 112 12.32 -3.71 6.84
CA ALA A 112 12.98 -2.41 6.87
C ALA A 112 11.99 -1.27 7.15
N ARG A 113 10.81 -1.27 6.52
CA ARG A 113 9.75 -0.28 6.79
C ARG A 113 9.27 -0.34 8.23
N ARG A 114 9.00 -1.54 8.75
CA ARG A 114 8.54 -1.72 10.12
C ARG A 114 9.59 -1.24 11.12
N ALA A 115 10.86 -1.63 10.93
CA ALA A 115 11.96 -1.16 11.76
C ALA A 115 12.15 0.36 11.70
N ALA A 116 12.00 0.99 10.53
CA ALA A 116 12.10 2.45 10.40
C ALA A 116 10.96 3.17 11.15
N VAL A 117 9.74 2.66 11.07
CA VAL A 117 8.59 3.22 11.79
C VAL A 117 8.77 3.06 13.30
N GLU A 118 9.17 1.87 13.77
CA GLU A 118 9.44 1.61 15.19
C GLU A 118 10.60 2.47 15.73
N ALA A 119 11.67 2.65 14.95
CA ALA A 119 12.80 3.53 15.31
C ALA A 119 12.39 5.01 15.46
N SER A 120 11.34 5.44 14.75
CA SER A 120 10.74 6.77 14.92
C SER A 120 9.69 6.86 16.04
N GLY A 121 9.50 5.77 16.81
CA GLY A 121 8.49 5.69 17.87
C GLY A 121 7.05 5.55 17.36
N GLY A 122 6.88 5.25 16.07
CA GLY A 122 5.58 5.10 15.43
C GLY A 122 5.10 3.65 15.34
N SER A 123 3.89 3.49 14.80
CA SER A 123 3.27 2.20 14.48
C SER A 123 2.88 2.15 13.01
N CYS A 124 2.86 0.96 12.41
CA CYS A 124 2.40 0.79 11.04
C CYS A 124 0.92 1.24 10.89
N PRO A 125 0.51 1.73 9.71
CA PRO A 125 -0.86 2.18 9.48
C PRO A 125 -1.91 1.11 9.80
N SER A 126 -3.09 1.53 10.26
CA SER A 126 -4.24 0.66 10.48
C SER A 126 -5.14 0.59 9.24
N ALA A 127 -6.09 -0.34 9.24
CA ALA A 127 -7.11 -0.43 8.21
C ALA A 127 -7.98 0.84 8.13
N VAL A 128 -8.42 1.19 6.93
CA VAL A 128 -9.33 2.30 6.66
C VAL A 128 -10.77 1.80 6.51
N SER A 129 -11.71 2.62 6.96
CA SER A 129 -13.15 2.41 6.76
C SER A 129 -13.67 3.19 5.55
N GLY A 130 -14.91 2.91 5.16
CA GLY A 130 -15.59 3.58 4.05
C GLY A 130 -16.20 2.61 3.05
N THR A 131 -16.64 3.16 1.92
CA THR A 131 -17.32 2.41 0.87
C THR A 131 -16.56 2.53 -0.43
N VAL A 132 -16.49 1.42 -1.16
CA VAL A 132 -15.92 1.37 -2.51
C VAL A 132 -16.99 1.79 -3.52
N PRO A 133 -16.72 2.76 -4.41
CA PRO A 133 -17.61 3.11 -5.51
C PRO A 133 -17.96 1.86 -6.31
N GLY A 134 -19.23 1.67 -6.65
CA GLY A 134 -19.68 0.51 -7.41
C GLY A 134 -19.12 0.45 -8.83
N ALA A 135 -19.18 -0.74 -9.43
CA ALA A 135 -18.90 -0.98 -10.84
C ALA A 135 -20.21 -1.37 -11.57
N PRO A 136 -20.34 -1.04 -12.86
CA PRO A 136 -21.61 -1.15 -13.58
C PRO A 136 -22.04 -2.59 -13.91
N GLY A 137 -21.15 -3.59 -13.83
CA GLY A 137 -21.48 -4.98 -14.18
C GLY A 137 -21.93 -5.12 -15.64
N ARG A 138 -21.32 -4.36 -16.56
CA ARG A 138 -21.72 -4.37 -17.98
C ARG A 138 -21.38 -5.70 -18.65
N THR A 139 -22.06 -6.01 -19.75
CA THR A 139 -21.73 -7.13 -20.64
C THR A 139 -21.23 -6.56 -21.97
N SER A 140 -20.20 -7.17 -22.54
CA SER A 140 -19.68 -6.79 -23.86
C SER A 140 -20.63 -7.20 -24.99
N ALA A 141 -20.37 -6.73 -26.21
CA ALA A 141 -21.15 -7.11 -27.39
C ALA A 141 -21.05 -8.61 -27.70
N GLY A 142 -19.89 -9.22 -27.44
CA GLY A 142 -19.67 -10.67 -27.53
C GLY A 142 -20.21 -11.49 -26.36
N GLY A 143 -20.89 -10.87 -25.39
CA GLY A 143 -21.50 -11.57 -24.26
C GLY A 143 -20.58 -11.82 -23.06
N VAL A 144 -19.38 -11.24 -23.04
CA VAL A 144 -18.43 -11.38 -21.92
C VAL A 144 -18.90 -10.52 -20.75
N ALA A 145 -18.97 -11.09 -19.56
CA ALA A 145 -19.40 -10.38 -18.35
C ALA A 145 -18.26 -9.48 -17.82
N GLY A 146 -18.58 -8.25 -17.44
CA GLY A 146 -17.65 -7.25 -16.94
C GLY A 146 -17.56 -7.17 -15.42
N THR A 147 -16.95 -6.07 -14.97
CA THR A 147 -16.54 -5.81 -13.59
C THR A 147 -17.77 -5.62 -12.72
N THR A 148 -17.95 -6.49 -11.72
CA THR A 148 -19.03 -6.34 -10.75
C THR A 148 -18.58 -5.45 -9.58
N SER A 149 -19.56 -4.90 -8.85
CA SER A 149 -19.26 -4.17 -7.61
C SER A 149 -18.60 -5.07 -6.55
N ALA A 150 -18.88 -6.38 -6.56
CA ALA A 150 -18.24 -7.36 -5.67
C ALA A 150 -16.76 -7.59 -6.02
N ASP A 151 -16.42 -7.63 -7.31
CA ASP A 151 -15.01 -7.73 -7.75
C ASP A 151 -14.21 -6.52 -7.27
N LEU A 152 -14.73 -5.31 -7.49
CA LEU A 152 -14.07 -4.07 -7.11
C LEU A 152 -13.94 -3.93 -5.58
N ALA A 153 -14.98 -4.28 -4.82
CA ALA A 153 -14.95 -4.25 -3.37
C ALA A 153 -13.95 -5.27 -2.80
N SER A 154 -13.99 -6.53 -3.28
CA SER A 154 -13.06 -7.57 -2.81
C SER A 154 -11.61 -7.23 -3.15
N PHE A 155 -11.35 -6.68 -4.34
CA PHE A 155 -10.03 -6.16 -4.72
C PHE A 155 -9.56 -5.06 -3.76
N ALA A 156 -10.37 -4.02 -3.54
CA ALA A 156 -10.00 -2.87 -2.72
C ALA A 156 -9.68 -3.25 -1.26
N LEU A 157 -10.51 -4.13 -0.67
CA LEU A 157 -10.32 -4.61 0.70
C LEU A 157 -9.02 -5.41 0.82
N THR A 158 -8.77 -6.37 -0.08
CA THR A 158 -7.54 -7.18 -0.05
C THR A 158 -6.30 -6.35 -0.38
N TYR A 159 -6.40 -5.41 -1.33
CA TYR A 159 -5.31 -4.51 -1.68
C TYR A 159 -4.86 -3.68 -0.46
N ASN A 160 -5.80 -3.08 0.27
CA ASN A 160 -5.47 -2.32 1.48
C ASN A 160 -5.01 -3.21 2.64
N ALA A 161 -5.57 -4.40 2.81
CA ALA A 161 -5.10 -5.36 3.79
C ALA A 161 -3.61 -5.70 3.56
N ILE A 162 -3.23 -5.94 2.30
CA ILE A 162 -1.83 -6.15 1.91
C ILE A 162 -0.98 -4.92 2.23
N ARG A 163 -1.45 -3.71 1.92
CA ARG A 163 -0.71 -2.47 2.24
C ARG A 163 -0.45 -2.34 3.74
N VAL A 164 -1.48 -2.48 4.55
CA VAL A 164 -1.41 -2.41 6.01
C VAL A 164 -0.45 -3.46 6.58
N ALA A 165 -0.59 -4.72 6.16
CA ALA A 165 0.28 -5.81 6.58
C ALA A 165 1.77 -5.53 6.29
N ASN A 166 2.05 -4.76 5.24
CA ASN A 166 3.39 -4.42 4.78
C ASN A 166 3.85 -3.00 5.18
N CYS A 167 3.18 -2.39 6.16
CA CYS A 167 3.47 -1.06 6.68
C CYS A 167 3.45 0.05 5.60
N LEU A 168 2.56 -0.09 4.62
CA LEU A 168 2.26 0.92 3.61
C LEU A 168 0.98 1.66 3.98
N LYS A 169 0.93 2.98 3.71
CA LYS A 169 -0.29 3.77 3.92
C LYS A 169 -1.43 3.22 3.05
N PRO A 170 -2.58 2.83 3.61
CA PRO A 170 -3.73 2.39 2.82
C PRO A 170 -4.27 3.53 1.94
N ILE A 171 -4.96 3.16 0.86
CA ILE A 171 -5.67 4.10 -0.02
C ILE A 171 -7.10 4.21 0.49
N ALA A 172 -7.70 5.41 0.48
CA ALA A 172 -9.10 5.56 0.88
C ALA A 172 -10.00 4.64 0.01
N LEU A 173 -10.99 3.96 0.62
CA LEU A 173 -11.87 3.05 -0.13
C LEU A 173 -12.66 3.76 -1.25
N SER A 174 -12.97 5.05 -1.05
CA SER A 174 -13.57 5.91 -2.06
C SER A 174 -12.69 6.15 -3.28
N HIS A 175 -11.39 5.87 -3.23
CA HIS A 175 -10.43 6.10 -4.32
C HIS A 175 -10.14 4.84 -5.15
N PHE A 176 -10.82 3.72 -4.86
CA PHE A 176 -10.83 2.58 -5.77
C PHE A 176 -11.90 2.82 -6.82
N ARG A 177 -11.49 2.87 -8.09
CA ARG A 177 -12.37 3.29 -9.19
C ARG A 177 -12.46 2.16 -10.23
N TYR A 178 -13.68 1.88 -10.65
CA TYR A 178 -13.90 1.17 -11.90
C TYR A 178 -13.30 1.97 -13.07
N ASP A 179 -12.62 1.29 -13.99
CA ASP A 179 -12.03 1.91 -15.18
C ASP A 179 -12.56 1.24 -16.46
N SER A 180 -13.49 1.92 -17.11
CA SER A 180 -14.11 1.45 -18.35
C SER A 180 -13.12 1.30 -19.52
N CYS A 181 -12.03 2.05 -19.53
CA CYS A 181 -11.05 1.97 -20.61
C CYS A 181 -10.21 0.69 -20.47
N MET A 182 -9.81 0.33 -19.24
CA MET A 182 -9.17 -0.96 -18.99
C MET A 182 -10.13 -2.12 -19.22
N GLU A 183 -11.40 -2.01 -18.82
CA GLU A 183 -12.39 -3.06 -19.09
C GLU A 183 -12.61 -3.29 -20.59
N THR A 184 -12.62 -2.22 -21.39
CA THR A 184 -12.69 -2.32 -22.86
C THR A 184 -11.53 -3.13 -23.43
N ARG A 185 -10.32 -2.96 -22.88
CA ARG A 185 -9.15 -3.76 -23.26
C ARG A 185 -9.32 -5.23 -22.89
N LEU A 186 -9.86 -5.52 -21.71
CA LEU A 186 -10.10 -6.88 -21.25
C LEU A 186 -11.18 -7.60 -22.07
N PHE A 187 -12.26 -6.90 -22.44
CA PHE A 187 -13.25 -7.42 -23.38
C PHE A 187 -12.64 -7.71 -24.74
N TRP A 188 -11.82 -6.80 -25.27
CA TRP A 188 -11.13 -7.04 -26.53
C TRP A 188 -10.29 -8.32 -26.50
N MET A 189 -9.59 -8.61 -25.39
CA MET A 189 -8.84 -9.88 -25.23
C MET A 189 -9.76 -11.08 -25.10
N ALA A 190 -10.83 -10.96 -24.31
CA ALA A 190 -11.79 -12.04 -24.06
C ALA A 190 -12.65 -12.38 -25.28
N GLU A 191 -12.72 -11.47 -26.24
CA GLU A 191 -13.47 -11.63 -27.48
C GLU A 191 -12.62 -12.17 -28.65
N ASP A 192 -11.38 -12.54 -28.40
CA ASP A 192 -10.56 -13.20 -29.41
C ASP A 192 -11.17 -14.57 -29.77
N PRO A 193 -11.42 -14.90 -31.05
CA PRO A 193 -12.09 -16.15 -31.42
C PRO A 193 -11.18 -17.40 -31.34
N SER A 194 -9.92 -17.25 -30.94
CA SER A 194 -9.01 -18.38 -30.74
C SER A 194 -9.43 -19.24 -29.56
N THR A 195 -9.20 -20.54 -29.67
CA THR A 195 -9.35 -21.48 -28.54
C THR A 195 -8.13 -21.50 -27.61
N ASP A 196 -7.03 -20.82 -27.97
CA ASP A 196 -5.89 -20.62 -27.08
C ASP A 196 -6.16 -19.43 -26.15
N PRO A 197 -6.30 -19.63 -24.82
CA PRO A 197 -6.56 -18.55 -23.88
C PRO A 197 -5.42 -17.52 -23.76
N ASN A 198 -4.24 -17.82 -24.32
CA ASN A 198 -3.12 -16.88 -24.40
C ASN A 198 -3.13 -16.07 -25.70
N SER A 199 -4.01 -16.39 -26.64
CA SER A 199 -4.19 -15.59 -27.84
C SER A 199 -4.77 -14.22 -27.45
N ALA A 200 -4.30 -13.16 -28.13
CA ALA A 200 -4.53 -11.76 -27.78
C ALA A 200 -4.04 -11.32 -26.37
N TRP A 201 -3.62 -12.24 -25.49
CA TRP A 201 -3.20 -11.93 -24.13
C TRP A 201 -1.96 -11.04 -24.11
N GLY A 202 -2.06 -9.89 -23.47
CA GLY A 202 -0.91 -9.03 -23.23
C GLY A 202 -1.21 -7.54 -23.20
N HIS A 203 -0.15 -6.78 -22.92
CA HIS A 203 -0.14 -5.32 -22.96
C HIS A 203 -0.51 -4.76 -24.34
N ILE A 204 -0.77 -3.46 -24.42
CA ILE A 204 -1.03 -2.79 -25.70
C ILE A 204 0.06 -3.14 -26.70
N GLY A 205 -0.35 -3.55 -27.90
CA GLY A 205 0.54 -4.09 -28.94
C GLY A 205 0.39 -5.59 -29.17
N SER A 206 -0.26 -6.33 -28.26
CA SER A 206 -0.72 -7.69 -28.59
C SER A 206 -1.77 -7.64 -29.73
N THR A 207 -1.86 -8.73 -30.49
CA THR A 207 -2.73 -8.85 -31.66
C THR A 207 -3.74 -9.97 -31.44
N ARG A 208 -4.99 -9.75 -31.85
CA ARG A 208 -6.01 -10.80 -31.90
C ARG A 208 -5.81 -11.70 -33.11
N SER A 209 -6.23 -12.95 -32.98
CA SER A 209 -6.21 -13.96 -34.03
C SER A 209 -7.01 -13.56 -35.28
N ASP A 210 -8.05 -12.75 -35.12
CA ASP A 210 -8.89 -12.23 -36.21
C ASP A 210 -8.45 -10.87 -36.77
N GLY A 211 -7.33 -10.33 -36.28
CA GLY A 211 -6.78 -9.05 -36.75
C GLY A 211 -7.55 -7.81 -36.30
N VAL A 212 -8.55 -7.92 -35.42
CA VAL A 212 -9.26 -6.75 -34.88
C VAL A 212 -8.26 -5.86 -34.11
N PRO A 213 -8.14 -4.56 -34.43
CA PRO A 213 -7.16 -3.68 -33.80
C PRO A 213 -7.32 -3.56 -32.28
N SER A 214 -6.20 -3.45 -31.57
CA SER A 214 -6.16 -3.24 -30.12
C SER A 214 -6.91 -1.98 -29.68
N VAL A 215 -7.82 -2.10 -28.71
CA VAL A 215 -8.56 -0.99 -28.10
C VAL A 215 -8.46 -1.00 -26.56
N GLY A 216 -8.83 0.12 -25.94
CA GLY A 216 -8.85 0.29 -24.48
C GLY A 216 -7.52 0.79 -23.89
N CYS A 217 -7.40 0.69 -22.56
CA CYS A 217 -6.25 1.17 -21.80
C CYS A 217 -5.48 0.02 -21.15
N ASP A 218 -4.18 0.24 -20.96
CA ASP A 218 -3.28 -0.74 -20.32
C ASP A 218 -3.29 -0.66 -18.79
N GLY A 219 -2.77 -1.70 -18.15
CA GLY A 219 -2.60 -1.82 -16.71
C GLY A 219 -1.76 -3.05 -16.35
N ASN A 220 -1.60 -3.31 -15.06
CA ASN A 220 -1.04 -4.60 -14.62
C ASN A 220 -2.08 -5.68 -14.89
N LEU A 221 -1.69 -6.69 -15.67
CA LEU A 221 -2.60 -7.75 -16.10
C LEU A 221 -2.48 -8.97 -15.18
N ALA A 222 -3.60 -9.65 -14.94
CA ALA A 222 -3.66 -10.96 -14.31
C ALA A 222 -4.85 -11.73 -14.88
N GLY A 223 -4.70 -13.04 -15.07
CA GLY A 223 -5.77 -13.87 -15.62
C GLY A 223 -5.73 -15.31 -15.16
N GLY A 224 -6.67 -16.10 -15.68
CA GLY A 224 -6.80 -17.54 -15.42
C GLY A 224 -8.02 -17.93 -14.60
N TYR A 225 -8.07 -19.21 -14.26
CA TYR A 225 -9.19 -19.82 -13.53
C TYR A 225 -9.24 -19.46 -12.05
N GLY A 226 -10.46 -19.29 -11.54
CA GLY A 226 -10.75 -19.14 -10.12
C GLY A 226 -10.27 -17.83 -9.52
N ASN A 227 -9.97 -16.81 -10.34
CA ASN A 227 -9.62 -15.51 -9.76
C ASN A 227 -10.86 -14.71 -9.34
N THR A 228 -10.65 -13.93 -8.30
CA THR A 228 -11.54 -12.88 -7.82
C THR A 228 -10.73 -11.60 -7.66
N GLY A 229 -11.39 -10.47 -7.37
CA GLY A 229 -10.68 -9.23 -7.03
C GLY A 229 -9.61 -9.42 -5.93
N ALA A 230 -9.92 -10.23 -4.91
CA ALA A 230 -8.98 -10.55 -3.83
C ALA A 230 -7.76 -11.36 -4.30
N THR A 231 -7.96 -12.38 -5.14
CA THR A 231 -6.84 -13.23 -5.56
C THR A 231 -5.91 -12.50 -6.53
N VAL A 232 -6.43 -11.64 -7.43
CA VAL A 232 -5.57 -10.84 -8.33
C VAL A 232 -4.76 -9.80 -7.58
N ALA A 233 -5.31 -9.17 -6.53
CA ALA A 233 -4.55 -8.30 -5.63
C ALA A 233 -3.33 -9.04 -5.03
N THR A 234 -3.55 -10.26 -4.56
CA THR A 234 -2.50 -11.11 -3.98
C THR A 234 -1.46 -11.52 -5.03
N LYS A 235 -1.90 -11.90 -6.24
CA LYS A 235 -0.99 -12.23 -7.37
C LYS A 235 -0.09 -11.06 -7.73
N TRP A 236 -0.63 -9.85 -7.84
CA TRP A 236 0.18 -8.66 -8.14
C TRP A 236 1.15 -8.30 -7.02
N TRP A 237 0.79 -8.49 -5.75
CA TRP A 237 1.74 -8.31 -4.65
C TRP A 237 2.90 -9.31 -4.69
N ASN A 238 2.63 -10.55 -5.08
CA ASN A 238 3.62 -11.62 -5.11
C ASN A 238 4.55 -11.55 -6.35
N SER A 239 4.17 -10.79 -7.37
CA SER A 239 5.03 -10.53 -8.53
C SER A 239 5.79 -9.22 -8.36
N LEU A 240 7.12 -9.27 -8.39
CA LEU A 240 7.98 -8.08 -8.19
C LEU A 240 7.66 -6.91 -9.12
N PRO A 241 7.55 -7.07 -10.46
CA PRO A 241 7.22 -5.94 -11.35
C PRO A 241 5.82 -5.37 -11.08
N HIS A 242 4.81 -6.22 -10.88
CA HIS A 242 3.45 -5.77 -10.58
C HIS A 242 3.35 -5.08 -9.21
N ARG A 243 4.06 -5.59 -8.20
CA ARG A 243 4.14 -4.95 -6.89
C ARG A 243 4.79 -3.58 -6.99
N ALA A 244 5.89 -3.47 -7.72
CA ALA A 244 6.61 -2.21 -7.89
C ALA A 244 5.74 -1.14 -8.58
N SER A 245 5.01 -1.51 -9.63
CA SER A 245 4.16 -0.59 -10.38
C SER A 245 2.87 -0.23 -9.63
N LEU A 246 2.22 -1.22 -9.00
CA LEU A 246 0.86 -1.08 -8.47
C LEU A 246 0.80 -0.77 -6.98
N TYR A 247 1.68 -1.37 -6.16
CA TYR A 247 1.71 -1.12 -4.71
C TYR A 247 2.73 -0.06 -4.34
N ARG A 248 3.70 0.19 -5.21
CA ARG A 248 4.74 1.22 -5.05
C ARG A 248 5.32 1.24 -3.63
N PRO A 249 5.89 0.13 -3.13
CA PRO A 249 6.36 0.01 -1.75
C PRO A 249 7.50 0.98 -1.39
N THR A 250 8.15 1.59 -2.38
CA THR A 250 9.20 2.60 -2.24
C THR A 250 8.70 4.04 -2.39
N TYR A 251 7.41 4.26 -2.68
CA TYR A 251 6.85 5.59 -2.80
C TYR A 251 6.69 6.23 -1.42
N THR A 252 7.35 7.38 -1.23
CA THR A 252 7.39 8.12 0.04
C THR A 252 6.45 9.32 0.08
N GLY A 253 5.82 9.67 -1.05
CA GLY A 253 4.89 10.80 -1.15
C GLY A 253 3.55 10.56 -0.47
N SER A 254 2.69 11.58 -0.50
CA SER A 254 1.31 11.44 -0.02
C SER A 254 0.50 10.50 -0.91
N VAL A 255 -0.38 9.70 -0.30
CA VAL A 255 -1.38 8.86 -0.99
C VAL A 255 -2.78 9.48 -0.99
N SER A 256 -2.93 10.70 -0.47
CA SER A 256 -4.23 11.39 -0.37
C SER A 256 -4.85 11.71 -1.73
N GLY A 257 -4.05 11.88 -2.78
CA GLY A 257 -4.53 12.11 -4.16
C GLY A 257 -4.40 10.88 -5.06
N VAL A 258 -4.17 9.69 -4.49
CA VAL A 258 -3.97 8.47 -5.26
C VAL A 258 -5.30 7.76 -5.48
N CYS A 259 -5.54 7.37 -6.73
CA CYS A 259 -6.62 6.49 -7.15
C CYS A 259 -6.05 5.15 -7.63
N ILE A 260 -6.71 4.06 -7.25
CA ILE A 260 -6.43 2.73 -7.78
C ILE A 260 -7.56 2.36 -8.72
N TYR A 261 -7.22 2.21 -9.99
CA TYR A 261 -8.17 1.87 -11.03
C TYR A 261 -8.19 0.36 -11.21
N PHE A 262 -9.36 -0.21 -11.45
CA PHE A 262 -9.55 -1.66 -11.57
C PHE A 262 -10.62 -2.00 -12.59
N ALA A 263 -10.39 -3.08 -13.32
CA ALA A 263 -11.36 -3.74 -14.17
C ALA A 263 -11.14 -5.25 -14.13
N MET A 264 -12.21 -6.02 -14.31
CA MET A 264 -12.21 -7.46 -14.40
C MET A 264 -13.30 -7.93 -15.37
N THR A 265 -13.02 -8.96 -16.16
CA THR A 265 -13.99 -9.63 -17.02
C THR A 265 -14.03 -11.12 -16.71
N HIS A 266 -15.18 -11.74 -16.94
CA HIS A 266 -15.47 -13.14 -16.63
C HIS A 266 -15.92 -13.87 -17.89
N GLY A 267 -15.30 -15.02 -18.14
CA GLY A 267 -15.44 -15.77 -19.38
C GLY A 267 -14.71 -15.15 -20.57
N GLY A 268 -15.06 -15.66 -21.74
CA GLY A 268 -14.51 -15.30 -23.04
C GLY A 268 -15.02 -16.26 -24.10
N ILE A 269 -14.92 -15.82 -25.35
CA ILE A 269 -15.27 -16.65 -26.50
C ILE A 269 -14.02 -17.35 -27.04
N PRO A 270 -14.17 -18.50 -27.71
CA PRO A 270 -15.43 -19.21 -27.96
C PRO A 270 -15.94 -20.06 -26.79
N ASN A 271 -15.11 -20.40 -25.79
CA ASN A 271 -15.42 -21.46 -24.84
C ASN A 271 -14.81 -21.29 -23.44
N GLU A 272 -14.49 -20.06 -23.02
CA GLU A 272 -13.98 -19.82 -21.69
C GLU A 272 -15.13 -19.66 -20.68
N PRO A 273 -15.15 -20.45 -19.60
CA PRO A 273 -16.21 -20.39 -18.61
C PRO A 273 -16.11 -19.11 -17.78
N TYR A 274 -17.21 -18.74 -17.12
CA TYR A 274 -17.26 -17.59 -16.19
C TYR A 274 -16.14 -17.61 -15.14
N SER A 275 -15.68 -18.79 -14.70
CA SER A 275 -14.59 -18.94 -13.74
C SER A 275 -13.21 -18.56 -14.29
N PHE A 276 -13.05 -18.43 -15.61
CA PHE A 276 -11.88 -17.85 -16.23
C PHE A 276 -12.03 -16.33 -16.24
N THR A 277 -11.04 -15.63 -15.74
CA THR A 277 -11.13 -14.17 -15.57
C THR A 277 -9.91 -13.49 -16.15
N ARG A 278 -10.09 -12.24 -16.56
CA ARG A 278 -9.01 -11.31 -16.90
C ARG A 278 -9.19 -10.06 -16.04
N ALA A 279 -8.10 -9.53 -15.50
CA ALA A 279 -8.13 -8.35 -14.65
C ALA A 279 -7.01 -7.39 -15.00
N ALA A 280 -7.28 -6.11 -14.81
CA ALA A 280 -6.33 -5.03 -15.01
C ALA A 280 -6.40 -4.05 -13.84
N SER A 281 -5.25 -3.56 -13.39
CA SER A 281 -5.20 -2.48 -12.41
C SER A 281 -4.01 -1.53 -12.59
N ARG A 282 -4.23 -0.26 -12.29
CA ARG A 282 -3.20 0.78 -12.36
C ARG A 282 -3.28 1.75 -11.18
N TRP A 283 -2.11 2.24 -10.78
CA TRP A 283 -1.95 3.34 -9.85
C TRP A 283 -2.00 4.67 -10.62
N GLY A 284 -2.84 5.61 -10.20
CA GLY A 284 -2.95 6.93 -10.81
C GLY A 284 -3.34 8.03 -9.82
N GLY A 285 -3.56 9.24 -10.34
CA GLY A 285 -4.11 10.34 -9.56
C GLY A 285 -5.63 10.34 -9.60
N CYS A 286 -6.25 10.75 -8.49
CA CYS A 286 -7.56 11.37 -8.50
C CYS A 286 -7.38 12.86 -8.87
#